data_AF-A0A1S3QJ10-F1
#
_entry.id   AF-A0A1S3QJ10-F1
#
_cell.length_a   1.000
_cell.length_b   1.000
_cell.length_c   1.000
_cell.angle_alpha   90.00
_cell.angle_beta   90.00
_cell.angle_gamma   90.00
#
_symmetry.space_group_name_H-M   'P 1'
#
loop_
_entity.id
_entity.type
_entity.pdbx_description
1 polymer ?
#
loop_
_entity_poly.entity_id
_entity_poly.type
_entity_poly.pdbx_seq_one_letter_code
_entity_poly.pdbx_strand_id
1 'polypeptide(L)'
;MELIPERDAVTSVLKQGGLCLESLGSDSLGLAECSRGSGAMRPQSQRWQLVEPLLRQQDICLAITAFTAGSKVKMEPCNMKEPRQKWKQKGPTLQHMVSGLCLDSQLSVGPPAITQCWPQLASQVWEPQLIT
;
A
#
# COMPACT_ATOMS: atom_id res chain seq x y z
N MET A 1 11.58 -29.85 2.94
CA MET A 1 11.43 -28.38 3.10
C MET A 1 10.57 -27.93 1.93
N GLU A 2 9.26 -28.04 2.09
CA GLU A 2 8.32 -27.65 1.05
C GLU A 2 8.35 -26.13 0.89
N LEU A 3 8.77 -25.68 -0.30
CA LEU A 3 8.53 -24.32 -0.75
C LEU A 3 7.03 -24.16 -0.89
N ILE A 4 6.38 -23.65 0.14
CA ILE A 4 5.01 -23.15 0.05
C ILE A 4 5.05 -22.15 -1.11
N PRO A 5 4.26 -22.33 -2.20
CA PRO A 5 4.28 -21.37 -3.28
C PRO A 5 3.87 -20.03 -2.68
N GLU A 6 4.71 -19.00 -2.80
CA GLU A 6 4.29 -17.64 -2.52
C GLU A 6 3.00 -17.44 -3.31
N ARG A 7 1.86 -17.30 -2.61
CA ARG A 7 0.60 -16.92 -3.25
C ARG A 7 0.90 -15.70 -4.11
N ASP A 8 0.56 -15.79 -5.39
CA ASP A 8 1.04 -14.93 -6.48
C ASP A 8 1.37 -13.51 -6.02
N ALA A 9 2.65 -13.26 -5.75
CA ALA A 9 3.09 -11.95 -5.33
C ALA A 9 2.98 -11.00 -6.53
N VAL A 10 1.93 -10.17 -6.52
CA VAL A 10 1.67 -9.27 -7.63
C VAL A 10 2.46 -7.98 -7.43
N THR A 11 3.42 -7.73 -8.31
CA THR A 11 4.14 -6.46 -8.32
C THR A 11 3.35 -5.43 -9.14
N SER A 12 3.00 -4.31 -8.50
CA SER A 12 2.22 -3.25 -9.13
C SER A 12 2.69 -1.87 -8.68
N VAL A 13 2.19 -0.84 -9.37
CA VAL A 13 2.19 0.53 -8.88
C VAL A 13 0.78 0.88 -8.42
N LEU A 14 0.64 1.45 -7.23
CA LEU A 14 -0.64 1.85 -6.66
C LEU A 14 -0.95 3.30 -7.01
N LYS A 15 -1.85 3.51 -7.97
CA LYS A 15 -2.10 4.82 -8.59
C LYS A 15 -3.42 5.44 -8.12
N GLN A 16 -3.42 6.77 -7.97
CA GLN A 16 -4.59 7.62 -7.78
C GLN A 16 -4.50 8.84 -8.72
N GLY A 17 -5.26 8.83 -9.83
CA GLY A 17 -5.19 9.92 -10.80
C GLY A 17 -3.78 10.05 -11.43
N GLY A 18 -3.08 11.17 -11.24
CA GLY A 18 -1.69 11.33 -11.71
C GLY A 18 -0.62 10.84 -10.72
N LEU A 19 -1.03 10.52 -9.49
CA LEU A 19 -0.14 10.29 -8.36
C LEU A 19 -0.04 8.79 -8.03
N CYS A 20 1.10 8.41 -7.45
CA CYS A 20 1.43 7.05 -7.08
C CYS A 20 1.84 7.01 -5.61
N LEU A 21 1.44 5.94 -4.92
CA LEU A 21 1.91 5.68 -3.56
C LEU A 21 3.44 5.48 -3.59
N GLU A 22 4.15 6.27 -2.80
CA GLU A 22 5.60 6.28 -2.78
C GLU A 22 6.13 6.25 -1.34
N SER A 23 7.16 5.44 -1.10
CA SER A 23 7.96 5.51 0.13
C SER A 23 8.93 6.69 0.06
N LEU A 24 8.87 7.53 1.09
CA LEU A 24 9.68 8.74 1.24
C LEU A 24 10.72 8.48 2.34
N GLY A 25 11.93 8.05 1.94
CA GLY A 25 12.95 7.64 2.90
C GLY A 25 12.65 6.27 3.53
N SER A 26 13.06 6.07 4.80
CA SER A 26 13.01 4.75 5.45
C SER A 26 11.62 4.34 5.95
N ASP A 27 10.82 5.28 6.45
CA ASP A 27 9.62 4.99 7.24
C ASP A 27 8.37 5.74 6.75
N SER A 28 8.56 6.81 5.95
CA SER A 28 7.47 7.70 5.57
C SER A 28 6.84 7.32 4.24
N LEU A 29 5.59 7.74 4.05
CA LEU A 29 4.81 7.49 2.84
C LEU A 29 4.19 8.78 2.35
N GLY A 30 3.99 8.85 1.05
CA GLY A 30 3.28 9.94 0.42
C GLY A 30 2.74 9.58 -0.95
N LEU A 31 2.22 10.59 -1.61
CA LEU A 31 1.88 10.56 -3.01
C LEU A 31 2.91 11.36 -3.79
N ALA A 32 3.42 10.79 -4.88
CA ALA A 32 4.31 11.47 -5.81
C ALA A 32 3.80 11.28 -7.24
N GLU A 33 4.26 12.11 -8.16
CA GLU A 33 3.97 11.91 -9.59
C GLU A 33 4.38 10.49 -10.01
N CYS A 34 3.48 9.80 -10.68
CA CYS A 34 3.78 8.48 -11.20
C CYS A 34 4.92 8.57 -12.21
N SER A 35 6.01 7.85 -11.95
CA SER A 35 7.14 7.80 -12.88
C SER A 35 6.69 7.40 -14.28
N ARG A 36 7.30 7.97 -15.33
CA ARG A 36 6.95 7.64 -16.73
C ARG A 36 7.60 6.34 -17.23
N GLY A 37 8.53 5.76 -16.46
CA GLY A 37 9.21 4.52 -16.80
C GLY A 37 8.28 3.31 -16.70
N SER A 38 8.43 2.34 -17.60
CA SER A 38 7.74 1.04 -17.56
C SER A 38 8.63 -0.03 -16.93
N GLY A 39 8.02 -1.10 -16.41
CA GLY A 39 8.76 -2.29 -15.96
C GLY A 39 9.85 -1.98 -14.94
N ALA A 40 11.08 -2.36 -15.29
CA ALA A 40 12.29 -2.14 -14.49
C ALA A 40 12.69 -0.67 -14.31
N MET A 41 12.19 0.25 -15.15
CA MET A 41 12.50 1.68 -15.04
C MET A 41 11.65 2.40 -13.96
N ARG A 42 10.65 1.72 -13.39
CA ARG A 42 9.89 2.23 -12.24
C ARG A 42 10.82 2.27 -11.01
N PRO A 43 10.87 3.39 -10.25
CA PRO A 43 11.69 3.48 -9.04
C PRO A 43 11.15 2.50 -8.00
N GLN A 44 12.05 1.88 -7.24
CA GLN A 44 11.68 0.89 -6.20
C GLN A 44 10.71 1.48 -5.18
N SER A 45 10.81 2.78 -4.90
CA SER A 45 9.92 3.51 -3.99
C SER A 45 8.45 3.53 -4.41
N GLN A 46 8.15 3.32 -5.71
CA GLN A 46 6.78 3.26 -6.24
C GLN A 46 6.32 1.83 -6.57
N ARG A 47 7.18 0.82 -6.36
CA ARG A 47 6.88 -0.58 -6.65
C ARG A 47 6.35 -1.24 -5.40
N TRP A 48 5.18 -1.85 -5.51
CA TRP A 48 4.49 -2.50 -4.39
C TRP A 48 4.23 -3.96 -4.71
N GLN A 49 4.57 -4.84 -3.78
CA GLN A 49 4.26 -6.26 -3.84
C GLN A 49 3.01 -6.51 -2.99
N LEU A 50 1.92 -6.88 -3.66
CA LEU A 50 0.68 -7.29 -3.02
C LEU A 50 0.77 -8.79 -2.77
N VAL A 51 1.06 -9.17 -1.53
CA VAL A 51 1.22 -10.57 -1.10
C VAL A 51 0.34 -10.78 0.12
N GLU A 52 -0.96 -10.99 -0.08
CA GLU A 52 -1.92 -11.02 1.04
C GLU A 52 -1.46 -11.99 2.15
N PRO A 53 -1.41 -11.51 3.41
CA PRO A 53 -2.03 -10.29 3.93
C PRO A 53 -1.08 -9.07 4.00
N LEU A 54 -0.01 -9.02 3.23
CA LEU A 54 1.01 -7.98 3.27
C LEU A 54 0.98 -7.11 2.01
N LEU A 55 1.24 -5.83 2.20
CA LEU A 55 1.57 -4.89 1.14
C LEU A 55 2.99 -4.38 1.42
N ARG A 56 3.95 -4.72 0.57
CA ARG A 56 5.39 -4.57 0.90
C ARG A 56 6.24 -4.03 -0.22
N GLN A 57 7.40 -3.52 0.15
CA GLN A 57 8.55 -3.25 -0.71
C GLN A 57 9.73 -4.03 -0.14
N GLN A 58 10.16 -5.08 -0.84
CA GLN A 58 11.21 -5.99 -0.34
C GLN A 58 10.84 -6.59 1.04
N ASP A 59 11.56 -6.25 2.10
CA ASP A 59 11.36 -6.72 3.47
C ASP A 59 10.65 -5.69 4.37
N ILE A 60 10.18 -4.57 3.79
CA ILE A 60 9.48 -3.51 4.50
C ILE A 60 8.00 -3.51 4.12
N CYS A 61 7.13 -3.57 5.12
CA CYS A 61 5.69 -3.71 5.00
C CYS A 61 4.95 -2.44 5.43
N LEU A 62 3.81 -2.22 4.79
CA LEU A 62 2.87 -1.18 5.14
C LEU A 62 2.24 -1.48 6.52
N ALA A 63 2.31 -0.54 7.45
CA ALA A 63 1.78 -0.69 8.80
C ALA A 63 0.96 0.53 9.24
N ILE A 64 -0.18 0.30 9.89
CA ILE A 64 -0.92 1.37 10.58
C ILE A 64 -0.23 1.74 11.90
N THR A 65 -0.35 3.00 12.34
CA THR A 65 0.16 3.43 13.64
C THR A 65 -0.79 3.10 14.80
N ALA A 66 -2.09 3.06 14.56
CA ALA A 66 -3.11 2.63 15.51
C ALA A 66 -4.38 2.13 14.79
N PHE A 67 -5.21 1.34 15.48
CA PHE A 67 -6.42 0.69 14.92
C PHE A 67 -7.64 1.62 14.82
N THR A 68 -7.45 2.94 14.83
CA THR A 68 -8.51 3.95 14.81
C THR A 68 -8.50 4.77 13.52
N ALA A 69 -9.66 5.27 13.09
CA ALA A 69 -9.75 6.12 11.91
C ALA A 69 -8.91 7.41 12.07
N GLY A 70 -8.28 7.85 10.98
CA GLY A 70 -7.33 8.95 10.97
C GLY A 70 -5.89 8.54 11.31
N SER A 71 -5.66 7.31 11.77
CA SER A 71 -4.32 6.80 12.06
C SER A 71 -3.47 6.74 10.82
N LYS A 72 -2.26 7.30 10.91
CA LYS A 72 -1.30 7.34 9.81
C LYS A 72 -0.77 5.96 9.47
N VAL A 73 -0.27 5.85 8.26
CA VAL A 73 0.40 4.65 7.75
C VAL A 73 1.87 4.95 7.59
N LYS A 74 2.71 3.96 7.88
CA LYS A 74 4.16 4.04 7.79
C LYS A 74 4.74 2.72 7.28
N MET A 75 6.04 2.73 7.03
CA MET A 75 6.81 1.57 6.62
C MET A 75 7.52 0.95 7.85
N GLU A 76 7.41 -0.36 8.03
CA GLU A 76 8.05 -1.12 9.11
C GLU A 76 8.58 -2.46 8.58
N PRO A 77 9.60 -3.08 9.21
CA PRO A 77 10.02 -4.43 8.83
C PRO A 77 8.84 -5.41 8.83
N CYS A 78 8.76 -6.22 7.78
CA CYS A 78 7.69 -7.19 7.61
C CYS A 78 7.65 -8.21 8.74
N ASN A 79 6.49 -8.36 9.36
CA ASN A 79 6.25 -9.34 10.42
C ASN A 79 4.89 -10.02 10.20
N MET A 80 4.93 -11.31 9.84
CA MET A 80 3.72 -12.09 9.62
C MET A 80 2.82 -12.24 10.85
N LYS A 81 3.30 -11.95 12.06
CA LYS A 81 2.51 -11.94 13.29
C LYS A 81 2.00 -10.56 13.67
N GLU A 82 2.45 -9.49 13.01
CA GLU A 82 2.04 -8.11 13.33
C GLU A 82 0.64 -7.81 12.76
N PRO A 83 -0.37 -7.60 13.61
CA PRO A 83 -1.73 -7.30 13.15
C PRO A 83 -1.85 -5.95 12.43
N ARG A 84 -0.97 -4.97 12.69
CA ARG A 84 -0.99 -3.65 12.02
C ARG A 84 -0.57 -3.69 10.55
N GLN A 85 -0.01 -4.81 10.10
CA GLN A 85 0.49 -5.00 8.73
C GLN A 85 -0.45 -5.82 7.84
N LYS A 86 -1.70 -6.04 8.29
CA LYS A 86 -2.65 -6.92 7.58
C LYS A 86 -3.49 -6.13 6.59
N TRP A 87 -3.17 -6.25 5.31
CA TRP A 87 -3.82 -5.58 4.19
C TRP A 87 -4.38 -6.59 3.19
N LYS A 88 -5.49 -6.21 2.55
CA LYS A 88 -6.08 -6.93 1.42
C LYS A 88 -6.62 -5.95 0.40
N GLN A 89 -6.64 -6.37 -0.87
CA GLN A 89 -7.28 -5.58 -1.90
C GLN A 89 -8.77 -5.94 -1.98
N LYS A 90 -9.66 -4.96 -1.90
CA LYS A 90 -11.12 -5.14 -2.00
C LYS A 90 -11.68 -4.27 -3.12
N GLY A 91 -11.65 -4.80 -4.34
CA GLY A 91 -11.97 -4.03 -5.54
C GLY A 91 -10.92 -2.93 -5.74
N PRO A 92 -11.31 -1.66 -5.87
CA PRO A 92 -10.35 -0.56 -6.00
C PRO A 92 -9.76 -0.09 -4.67
N THR A 93 -10.24 -0.58 -3.52
CA THR A 93 -9.75 -0.08 -2.22
C THR A 93 -8.73 -1.04 -1.59
N LEU A 94 -7.83 -0.46 -0.80
CA LEU A 94 -6.90 -1.21 0.05
C LEU A 94 -7.43 -1.19 1.47
N GLN A 95 -7.88 -2.34 1.96
CA GLN A 95 -8.50 -2.46 3.28
C GLN A 95 -7.52 -3.08 4.28
N HIS A 96 -7.37 -2.43 5.43
CA HIS A 96 -6.71 -3.02 6.58
C HIS A 96 -7.63 -4.07 7.20
N MET A 97 -7.19 -5.32 7.24
CA MET A 97 -8.03 -6.48 7.53
C MET A 97 -8.55 -6.52 8.96
N VAL A 98 -7.76 -6.02 9.92
CA VAL A 98 -8.11 -6.10 11.36
C VAL A 98 -9.05 -4.98 11.78
N SER A 99 -8.79 -3.74 11.36
CA SER A 99 -9.67 -2.60 11.70
C SER A 99 -10.86 -2.45 10.77
N GLY A 100 -10.80 -3.03 9.56
CA GLY A 100 -11.82 -2.87 8.53
C GLY A 100 -11.81 -1.52 7.82
N LEU A 101 -10.83 -0.65 8.13
CA LEU A 101 -10.67 0.69 7.56
C LEU A 101 -9.87 0.64 6.24
N CYS A 102 -10.02 1.65 5.40
CA CYS A 102 -9.39 1.72 4.08
C CYS A 102 -8.27 2.76 4.02
N LEU A 103 -7.24 2.49 3.22
CA LEU A 103 -6.16 3.43 2.95
C LEU A 103 -6.71 4.65 2.20
N ASP A 104 -6.45 5.83 2.74
CA ASP A 104 -6.94 7.11 2.26
C ASP A 104 -5.77 8.09 2.21
N SER A 105 -5.54 8.66 1.04
CA SER A 105 -4.46 9.63 0.83
C SER A 105 -4.72 11.02 1.40
N GLN A 106 -5.95 11.32 1.84
CA GLN A 106 -6.35 12.56 2.52
C GLN A 106 -5.69 13.85 2.00
N LEU A 107 -6.40 14.65 1.18
CA LEU A 107 -6.00 16.02 0.82
C LEU A 107 -4.54 16.22 0.32
N SER A 108 -3.84 15.16 -0.09
CA SER A 108 -2.49 15.13 -0.69
C SER A 108 -1.30 15.67 0.15
N VAL A 109 -1.54 16.36 1.26
CA VAL A 109 -0.49 16.94 2.12
C VAL A 109 -0.24 16.05 3.33
N GLY A 110 0.73 15.14 3.21
CA GLY A 110 1.22 14.30 4.30
C GLY A 110 0.99 12.80 4.11
N PRO A 111 1.32 11.98 5.13
CA PRO A 111 1.21 10.54 5.01
C PRO A 111 -0.25 10.10 4.92
N PRO A 112 -0.54 9.09 4.08
CA PRO A 112 -1.84 8.43 4.04
C PRO A 112 -2.26 7.95 5.43
N ALA A 113 -3.57 7.82 5.62
CA ALA A 113 -4.13 7.24 6.84
C ALA A 113 -5.14 6.14 6.51
N ILE A 114 -5.64 5.50 7.55
CA ILE A 114 -6.81 4.64 7.45
C ILE A 114 -8.08 5.40 7.86
N THR A 115 -9.13 5.36 7.04
CA THR A 115 -10.42 5.99 7.32
C THR A 115 -11.57 5.04 7.00
N GLN A 116 -12.81 5.47 7.22
CA GLN A 116 -13.98 4.66 6.88
C GLN A 116 -13.98 4.35 5.37
N CYS A 117 -14.14 3.07 5.02
CA CYS A 117 -14.15 2.64 3.63
C CYS A 117 -15.29 3.28 2.84
N TRP A 118 -14.94 4.02 1.79
CA TRP A 118 -15.88 4.67 0.89
C TRP A 118 -15.39 4.51 -0.56
N PRO A 119 -15.79 3.43 -1.28
CA PRO A 119 -15.23 3.10 -2.60
C PRO A 119 -15.46 4.15 -3.69
N GLN A 120 -16.35 5.13 -3.45
CA GLN A 120 -16.63 6.24 -4.37
C GLN A 120 -15.71 7.45 -4.14
N LEU A 121 -14.92 7.47 -3.06
CA LEU A 121 -13.95 8.52 -2.79
C LEU A 121 -12.67 8.24 -3.56
N ALA A 122 -12.30 9.15 -4.47
CA ALA A 122 -11.09 9.01 -5.28
C ALA A 122 -9.82 8.84 -4.45
N SER A 123 -9.77 9.44 -3.25
CA SER A 123 -8.64 9.30 -2.32
C SER A 123 -8.50 7.90 -1.70
N GLN A 124 -9.48 7.02 -1.87
CA GLN A 124 -9.44 5.61 -1.44
C GLN A 124 -9.43 4.63 -2.61
N VAL A 125 -9.50 5.12 -3.85
CA VAL A 125 -9.39 4.30 -5.05
C VAL A 125 -7.92 4.18 -5.41
N TRP A 126 -7.41 2.97 -5.37
CA TRP A 126 -6.02 2.60 -5.69
C TRP A 126 -6.05 1.65 -6.88
N GLU A 127 -5.63 2.13 -8.04
CA GLU A 127 -5.58 1.36 -9.27
C GLU A 127 -4.22 0.65 -9.36
N PRO A 128 -4.13 -0.68 -9.14
CA PRO A 128 -2.88 -1.39 -9.33
C PRO A 128 -2.55 -1.48 -10.82
N GLN A 129 -1.44 -0.87 -11.21
CA GLN A 129 -0.85 -1.06 -12.53
C GLN A 129 0.22 -2.16 -12.44
N LEU A 130 -0.07 -3.34 -12.98
CA LEU A 130 0.85 -4.47 -12.98
C LEU A 130 2.17 -4.10 -13.65
N ILE A 131 3.27 -4.43 -12.99
CA ILE A 131 4.62 -4.27 -13.53
C ILE A 131 5.03 -5.63 -14.08
N THR A 132 5.13 -5.72 -15.41
CA THR A 132 5.66 -6.88 -16.14
C THR A 132 7.15 -6.73 -16.43
#